data_AF-A0A933ZWX1-F1
#
_entry.id   AF-A0A933ZWX1-F1
#
_cell.length_a   1.000
_cell.length_b   1.000
_cell.length_c   1.000
_cell.angle_alpha   90.00
_cell.angle_beta   90.00
_cell.angle_gamma   90.00
#
_symmetry.space_group_name_H-M   'P 1'
#
loop_
_entity.id
_entity.type
_entity.pdbx_description
1 polymer ?
#
loop_
_entity_poly.entity_id
_entity_poly.type
_entity_poly.pdbx_seq_one_letter_code
_entity_poly.pdbx_strand_id
1 'polypeptide(L)'
;PGEIVNTGLWKYSRHPNYFGEVSFWWGLWLFGVASDPASALWTLAGPVAMTGLFLFISVPMLDKRSLERRPGYAEHRRRVSALIPWFPKRA
;
A
#
# COMPACT_ATOMS: atom_id res chain seq x y z
N PRO A 1 -5.48 14.60 -18.45
CA PRO A 1 -5.22 13.22 -17.96
C PRO A 1 -3.73 13.09 -17.64
N GLY A 2 -3.36 12.55 -16.48
CA GLY A 2 -1.94 12.38 -16.12
C GLY A 2 -1.39 11.04 -16.58
N GLU A 3 -0.12 11.00 -17.00
CA GLU A 3 0.57 9.77 -17.38
C GLU A 3 0.68 8.78 -16.20
N ILE A 4 0.85 7.50 -16.53
CA ILE A 4 1.13 6.45 -15.55
C ILE A 4 2.61 6.53 -15.17
N VAL A 5 2.90 6.92 -13.93
CA VAL A 5 4.27 6.91 -13.40
C VAL A 5 4.73 5.47 -13.23
N ASN A 6 5.80 5.09 -13.92
CA ASN A 6 6.38 3.74 -13.88
C ASN A 6 7.89 3.77 -13.62
N THR A 7 8.36 4.78 -12.88
CA THR A 7 9.77 5.01 -12.54
C THR A 7 9.95 5.00 -11.02
N GLY A 8 11.20 4.83 -10.55
CA GLY A 8 11.50 4.77 -9.12
C GLY A 8 10.72 3.66 -8.39
N LEU A 9 10.19 3.98 -7.20
CA LEU A 9 9.38 3.04 -6.39
C LEU A 9 8.06 2.65 -7.07
N TRP A 10 7.51 3.53 -7.92
CA TRP A 10 6.25 3.32 -8.62
C TRP A 10 6.35 2.24 -9.71
N LYS A 11 7.58 1.86 -10.09
CA LYS A 11 7.82 0.69 -10.92
C LYS A 11 7.52 -0.63 -10.18
N TYR A 12 7.67 -0.66 -8.85
CA TYR A 12 7.57 -1.89 -8.05
C TYR A 12 6.25 -2.00 -7.28
N SER A 13 5.61 -0.87 -6.99
CA SER A 13 4.30 -0.81 -6.35
C SER A 13 3.50 0.33 -6.93
N ARG A 14 2.18 0.15 -7.07
CA ARG A 14 1.27 1.20 -7.55
C ARG A 14 1.01 2.26 -6.48
N HIS A 15 1.17 1.90 -5.20
CA HIS A 15 0.97 2.77 -4.04
C HIS A 15 2.12 2.62 -3.03
N PRO A 16 3.38 2.95 -3.40
CA PRO A 16 4.54 2.73 -2.52
C PRO A 16 4.51 3.62 -1.27
N ASN A 17 3.87 4.78 -1.36
CA ASN A 17 3.59 5.66 -0.21
C ASN A 17 2.71 4.97 0.84
N TYR A 18 1.69 4.22 0.42
CA TYR A 18 0.83 3.47 1.36
C TYR A 18 1.55 2.32 2.01
N PHE A 19 2.49 1.69 1.30
CA PHE A 19 3.37 0.70 1.93
C PHE A 19 4.25 1.33 3.01
N GLY A 20 4.78 2.53 2.77
CA GLY A 20 5.50 3.31 3.77
C GLY A 20 4.64 3.59 5.01
N GLU A 21 3.40 4.05 4.81
CA GLU A 21 2.47 4.31 5.90
C GLU A 21 2.14 3.04 6.71
N VAL A 22 1.80 1.94 6.03
CA VAL A 22 1.55 0.65 6.70
C VAL A 22 2.78 0.21 7.50
N SER A 23 3.97 0.28 6.90
CA SER A 23 5.23 -0.09 7.56
C SER A 23 5.51 0.79 8.79
N PHE A 24 5.19 2.09 8.71
CA PHE A 24 5.33 3.02 9.81
C PHE A 24 4.42 2.65 10.99
N TRP A 25 3.15 2.33 10.75
CA TRP A 25 2.23 1.91 11.81
C TRP A 25 2.64 0.59 12.48
N TRP A 26 3.09 -0.38 11.68
CA TRP A 26 3.64 -1.63 12.22
C TRP A 26 4.93 -1.38 13.01
N GLY A 27 5.80 -0.48 12.55
CA GLY A 27 7.01 -0.06 13.28
C GLY A 27 6.70 0.58 14.63
N LEU A 28 5.75 1.51 14.68
CA LEU A 28 5.29 2.13 15.94
C LEU A 28 4.74 1.09 16.91
N TRP A 29 3.96 0.14 16.42
CA TRP A 29 3.46 -0.96 17.26
C TRP A 29 4.60 -1.81 17.80
N LEU A 30 5.58 -2.18 16.98
CA LEU A 30 6.76 -2.94 17.44
C LEU A 30 7.57 -2.20 18.51
N PHE A 31 7.74 -0.89 18.38
CA PHE A 31 8.36 -0.08 19.45
C PHE A 31 7.52 -0.08 20.73
N GLY A 32 6.19 0.02 20.61
CA GLY A 32 5.27 -0.08 21.74
C GLY A 32 5.38 -1.44 22.45
N VAL A 33 5.40 -2.54 21.69
CA VAL A 33 5.58 -3.90 22.21
C VAL A 33 6.92 -4.06 22.91
N ALA A 34 7.99 -3.49 22.37
CA ALA A 34 9.31 -3.54 22.99
C ALA A 34 9.38 -2.76 24.32
N SER A 35 8.59 -1.68 24.46
CA SER A 35 8.52 -0.87 25.66
C SER A 35 7.58 -1.44 26.73
N ASP A 36 6.41 -1.95 26.33
CA ASP A 36 5.42 -2.56 27.21
C ASP A 36 4.72 -3.73 26.49
N PRO A 37 5.23 -4.96 26.64
CA PRO A 37 4.64 -6.13 26.01
C PRO A 37 3.20 -6.42 26.44
N ALA A 38 2.78 -5.99 27.64
CA ALA A 38 1.42 -6.23 28.13
C ALA A 38 0.37 -5.45 27.30
N SER A 39 0.76 -4.31 26.74
CA SER A 39 -0.10 -3.49 25.87
C SER A 39 -0.18 -3.98 24.43
N ALA A 40 0.56 -5.02 24.04
CA ALA A 40 0.68 -5.47 22.65
C ALA A 40 -0.66 -5.78 21.96
N LEU A 41 -1.57 -6.45 22.67
CA LEU A 41 -2.83 -6.94 22.09
C LEU A 41 -3.81 -5.80 21.76
N TRP A 42 -3.99 -4.84 22.67
CA TRP A 42 -4.94 -3.75 22.44
C TRP A 42 -4.37 -2.72 21.45
N THR A 43 -3.06 -2.46 21.50
CA THR A 43 -2.38 -1.53 20.58
C THR A 43 -2.31 -2.05 19.14
N LEU A 44 -2.41 -3.38 18.94
CA LEU A 44 -2.45 -4.01 17.62
C LEU A 44 -3.63 -3.51 16.76
N ALA A 45 -4.70 -2.99 17.40
CA ALA A 45 -5.83 -2.41 16.70
C ALA A 45 -5.41 -1.27 15.75
N GLY A 46 -4.40 -0.47 16.11
CA GLY A 46 -3.88 0.64 15.29
C GLY A 46 -3.35 0.20 13.92
N PRO A 47 -2.25 -0.58 13.85
CA PRO A 47 -1.69 -1.03 12.58
C PRO A 47 -2.65 -1.91 11.78
N VAL A 48 -3.49 -2.72 12.44
CA VAL A 48 -4.50 -3.54 11.75
C VAL A 48 -5.57 -2.67 11.10
N ALA A 49 -6.12 -1.68 11.82
CA ALA A 49 -7.11 -0.76 11.29
C ALA A 49 -6.55 0.04 10.10
N MET A 50 -5.33 0.57 10.22
CA MET A 50 -4.68 1.32 9.14
C MET A 50 -4.38 0.42 7.93
N THR A 51 -3.92 -0.80 8.14
CA THR A 51 -3.73 -1.78 7.06
C THR A 51 -5.04 -2.08 6.34
N GLY A 52 -6.13 -2.29 7.10
CA GLY A 52 -7.47 -2.52 6.55
C GLY A 52 -7.99 -1.34 5.73
N LEU A 53 -7.83 -0.11 6.23
CA LEU A 53 -8.21 1.11 5.51
C LEU A 53 -7.52 1.19 4.15
N PHE A 54 -6.21 0.94 4.08
CA PHE A 54 -5.48 1.00 2.81
C PHE A 54 -5.88 -0.12 1.85
N LEU A 55 -5.98 -1.36 2.33
CA LEU A 55 -6.26 -2.52 1.48
C LEU A 55 -7.68 -2.53 0.94
N PHE A 56 -8.67 -2.16 1.75
CA PHE A 56 -10.08 -2.32 1.40
C PHE A 56 -10.75 -1.04 0.91
N ILE A 57 -10.23 0.14 1.28
CA ILE A 57 -10.86 1.42 0.94
C ILE A 57 -9.95 2.22 0.01
N SER A 58 -8.77 2.64 0.47
CA SER A 58 -7.96 3.61 -0.26
C SER A 58 -7.42 3.08 -1.59
N VAL A 59 -6.80 1.89 -1.60
CA VAL A 59 -6.24 1.29 -2.83
C VAL A 59 -7.32 1.00 -3.87
N PRO A 60 -8.44 0.30 -3.55
CA PRO A 60 -9.49 0.03 -4.52
C PRO A 60 -10.13 1.31 -5.10
N MET A 61 -10.36 2.33 -4.26
CA MET A 61 -10.92 3.61 -4.72
C MET A 61 -9.99 4.33 -5.71
N LEU A 62 -8.68 4.38 -5.42
CA LEU A 62 -7.70 5.01 -6.32
C LEU A 62 -7.47 4.21 -7.60
N ASP A 63 -7.46 2.88 -7.51
CA ASP A 63 -7.34 2.00 -8.67
C ASP A 63 -8.54 2.20 -9.61
N LYS A 64 -9.76 2.25 -9.06
CA LYS A 64 -10.98 2.50 -9.85
C LYS A 64 -10.93 3.85 -10.56
N ARG A 65 -10.57 4.91 -9.82
CA ARG A 65 -10.41 6.26 -10.39
C ARG A 65 -9.32 6.30 -11.48
N SER A 66 -8.26 5.52 -11.34
CA SER A 66 -7.18 5.45 -12.33
C SER A 66 -7.60 4.68 -13.58
N LEU A 67 -8.37 3.60 -13.44
CA LEU A 67 -8.96 2.87 -14.57
C LEU A 67 -9.87 3.76 -15.43
N GLU A 68 -10.63 4.66 -14.81
CA GLU A 68 -11.53 5.57 -15.53
C GLU A 68 -10.79 6.71 -16.26
N ARG A 69 -9.61 7.10 -15.77
CA ARG A 69 -8.93 8.34 -16.20
C ARG A 69 -7.65 8.12 -17.02
N ARG A 70 -7.08 6.91 -16.99
CA ARG A 70 -5.75 6.63 -17.57
C ARG A 70 -5.83 5.44 -18.53
N PRO A 71 -5.75 5.69 -19.86
CA PRO A 71 -5.60 4.64 -20.85
C PRO A 71 -4.38 3.75 -20.51
N GLY A 72 -4.51 2.43 -20.68
CA GLY A 72 -3.42 1.48 -20.38
C GLY A 72 -3.23 1.13 -18.90
N TYR A 73 -3.96 1.76 -17.97
CA TYR A 73 -3.82 1.45 -16.53
C TYR A 73 -4.22 0.02 -16.18
N ALA A 74 -5.14 -0.57 -16.94
CA ALA A 74 -5.54 -1.97 -16.75
C ALA A 74 -4.36 -2.95 -16.94
N GLU A 75 -3.52 -2.74 -17.95
CA GLU A 75 -2.32 -3.56 -18.15
C GLU A 75 -1.27 -3.31 -17.08
N HIS A 76 -1.04 -2.03 -16.75
CA HIS A 76 -0.12 -1.66 -15.67
C HIS A 76 -0.53 -2.30 -14.32
N ARG A 77 -1.82 -2.29 -13.98
CA ARG A 77 -2.39 -2.92 -12.78
C ARG A 77 -2.19 -4.43 -12.72
N ARG A 78 -2.18 -5.12 -13.86
CA ARG A 78 -1.92 -6.57 -13.93
C ARG A 78 -0.45 -6.91 -13.65
N ARG A 79 0.46 -6.00 -14.00
CA ARG A 79 1.91 -6.22 -13.92
C ARG A 79 2.51 -5.75 -12.60
N VAL A 80 2.05 -4.63 -12.06
CA VAL A 80 2.66 -3.98 -10.90
C VAL A 80 1.85 -4.26 -9.63
N SER A 81 2.55 -4.63 -8.56
CA SER A 81 1.95 -4.90 -7.25
C SER A 81 1.12 -3.71 -6.75
N ALA A 82 0.07 -3.97 -5.98
CA ALA A 82 -0.80 -2.92 -5.44
C ALA A 82 -0.09 -2.11 -4.35
N LEU A 83 0.50 -2.80 -3.38
CA LEU A 83 1.00 -2.21 -2.14
C LEU A 83 2.46 -2.60 -1.88
N ILE A 84 2.74 -3.89 -1.75
CA ILE A 84 4.09 -4.39 -1.45
C ILE A 84 5.02 -4.13 -2.64
N PRO A 85 6.17 -3.44 -2.48
CA PRO A 85 7.15 -3.26 -3.54
C PRO A 85 7.66 -4.62 -4.02
N TRP A 86 7.29 -5.01 -5.24
CA TRP A 86 7.66 -6.29 -5.82
C TRP A 86 8.02 -6.17 -7.29
N PHE A 87 8.82 -7.10 -7.80
CA PHE A 87 9.20 -7.10 -9.22
C PHE A 87 7.95 -7.23 -10.11
N PRO A 88 7.81 -6.40 -11.15
CA PRO A 88 6.68 -6.48 -12.06
C PRO A 88 6.60 -7.83 -12.76
N LYS A 89 5.38 -8.33 -12.94
CA LYS A 89 5.16 -9.52 -13.77
C LYS A 89 5.56 -9.21 -15.22
N ARG A 90 6.22 -10.19 -15.85
CA ARG A 90 6.48 -10.15 -17.29
C ARG A 90 5.14 -10.25 -18.03
N ALA A 91 4.99 -9.44 -19.08
CA ALA A 91 3.83 -9.46 -19.96
C ALA A 91 3.85 -10.73 -20.81
#